data_AF-A0A1G5XEK6-F1
#
_entry.id   AF-A0A1G5XEK6-F1
#
_cell.length_a   1.000
_cell.length_b   1.000
_cell.length_c   1.000
_cell.angle_alpha   90.00
_cell.angle_beta   90.00
_cell.angle_gamma   90.00
#
_symmetry.space_group_name_H-M   'P 1'
#
loop_
_entity.id
_entity.type
_entity.pdbx_description
1 polymer ?
#
loop_
_entity_poly.entity_id
_entity_poly.type
_entity_poly.pdbx_seq_one_letter_code
_entity_poly.pdbx_strand_id
1 'polypeptide(L)'
;MPKYIPSPYIQLPGRVPHMGVHWINPLSPELAGETFTRTFIDGTYKEKVAFMEPMITLDYIKSKPSHLDEIPLPTHFQVYGFYPSKYRVSYNPSRKEYLIMLTDFSFKMADE
;
A
#
# COMPACT_ATOMS: atom_id res chain seq x y z
N MET A 1 -13.81 12.06 -3.63
CA MET A 1 -12.85 10.93 -3.72
C MET A 1 -11.40 11.33 -3.51
N PRO A 2 -10.81 12.31 -4.22
CA PRO A 2 -9.35 12.54 -4.17
C PRO A 2 -8.81 12.78 -2.76
N LYS A 3 -9.58 13.43 -1.88
CA LYS A 3 -9.17 13.69 -0.48
C LYS A 3 -9.00 12.46 0.41
N TYR A 4 -9.57 11.31 0.01
CA TYR A 4 -9.47 10.03 0.74
C TYR A 4 -8.37 9.11 0.20
N ILE A 5 -7.66 9.56 -0.84
CA ILE A 5 -6.52 8.86 -1.44
C ILE A 5 -5.26 9.67 -1.13
N PRO A 6 -4.14 9.04 -0.76
CA PRO A 6 -2.90 9.75 -0.47
C PRO A 6 -2.38 10.51 -1.69
N SER A 7 -1.89 11.73 -1.49
CA SER A 7 -1.11 12.41 -2.53
C SER A 7 0.31 11.80 -2.58
N PRO A 8 0.93 11.56 -3.75
CA PRO A 8 0.48 11.93 -5.10
C PRO A 8 -0.13 10.75 -5.89
N TYR A 9 -0.86 9.83 -5.26
CA TYR A 9 -1.29 8.60 -5.92
C TYR A 9 -2.14 8.89 -7.17
N ILE A 10 -1.84 8.13 -8.23
CA ILE A 10 -2.58 8.18 -9.49
C ILE A 10 -3.41 6.92 -9.65
N GLN A 11 -4.54 7.08 -10.33
CA GLN A 11 -5.39 5.95 -10.67
C GLN A 11 -4.78 5.17 -11.84
N LEU A 12 -4.62 3.85 -11.67
CA LEU A 12 -4.22 2.99 -12.78
C LEU A 12 -5.40 2.71 -13.73
N PRO A 13 -5.13 2.52 -15.03
CA PRO A 13 -6.13 2.04 -15.98
C PRO A 13 -6.51 0.59 -15.65
N GLY A 14 -7.72 0.18 -16.02
CA GLY A 14 -8.22 -1.17 -15.79
C GLY A 14 -8.91 -1.30 -14.45
N ARG A 15 -10.22 -1.06 -14.44
CA ARG A 15 -11.11 -1.53 -13.38
C ARG A 15 -11.09 -3.04 -13.44
N VAL A 16 -10.29 -3.69 -12.61
CA VAL A 16 -10.16 -5.15 -12.63
C VAL A 16 -11.41 -5.72 -11.95
N PRO A 17 -12.21 -6.57 -12.64
CA PRO A 17 -13.39 -7.18 -12.04
C PRO A 17 -13.05 -7.83 -10.70
N HIS A 18 -13.89 -7.59 -9.69
CA HIS A 18 -13.71 -8.08 -8.31
C HIS A 18 -12.52 -7.49 -7.51
N MET A 19 -11.65 -6.68 -8.13
CA MET A 19 -10.52 -6.03 -7.46
C MET A 19 -10.72 -4.51 -7.30
N GLY A 20 -11.64 -3.92 -8.06
CA GLY A 20 -11.94 -2.48 -7.99
C GLY A 20 -10.94 -1.64 -8.78
N VAL A 21 -10.69 -0.43 -8.29
CA VAL A 21 -9.77 0.55 -8.89
C VAL A 21 -8.52 0.64 -8.02
N HIS A 22 -7.36 0.46 -8.64
CA HIS A 22 -6.06 0.57 -7.98
C HIS A 22 -5.48 1.98 -8.13
N TRP A 23 -4.90 2.46 -7.04
CA TRP A 23 -4.18 3.72 -6.94
C TRP A 23 -2.76 3.44 -6.46
N ILE A 24 -1.76 4.01 -7.15
CA ILE A 24 -0.36 3.81 -6.80
C ILE A 24 0.43 5.11 -6.85
N ASN A 25 1.60 5.12 -6.20
CA ASN A 25 2.53 6.23 -6.31
C ASN A 25 3.08 6.32 -7.75
N PRO A 26 2.94 7.46 -8.46
CA PRO A 26 3.50 7.64 -9.80
C PRO A 26 5.03 7.54 -9.86
N LEU A 27 5.71 7.67 -8.71
CA LEU A 27 7.16 7.53 -8.59
C LEU A 27 7.61 6.08 -8.36
N SER A 28 6.67 5.11 -8.34
CA SER A 28 7.04 3.70 -8.21
C SER A 28 7.89 3.25 -9.41
N PRO A 29 9.00 2.51 -9.20
CA PRO A 29 9.96 2.20 -10.25
C PRO A 29 9.37 1.50 -11.48
N GLU A 30 8.35 0.67 -11.30
CA GLU A 30 7.66 -0.04 -12.39
C GLU A 30 7.02 0.90 -13.42
N LEU A 31 6.61 2.10 -13.00
CA LEU A 31 6.05 3.11 -13.90
C LEU A 31 7.14 3.88 -14.68
N ALA A 32 8.38 3.81 -14.22
CA ALA A 32 9.56 4.35 -14.91
C ALA A 32 10.23 3.32 -15.84
N GLY A 33 9.63 2.13 -16.01
CA GLY A 33 10.16 1.05 -16.85
C GLY A 33 11.15 0.11 -16.14
N GLU A 34 11.32 0.26 -14.83
CA GLU A 34 12.11 -0.68 -14.04
C GLU A 34 11.33 -1.96 -13.73
N THR A 35 12.04 -2.99 -13.27
CA THR A 35 11.42 -4.24 -12.87
C THR A 35 10.56 -4.04 -11.62
N PHE A 36 9.30 -4.42 -11.70
CA PHE A 36 8.41 -4.46 -10.54
C PHE A 36 8.96 -5.38 -9.46
N THR A 37 9.10 -4.87 -8.23
CA THR A 37 9.58 -5.65 -7.08
C THR A 37 8.56 -5.63 -5.94
N ARG A 38 8.07 -4.44 -5.61
CA ARG A 38 7.07 -4.16 -4.59
C ARG A 38 6.42 -2.82 -4.90
N THR A 39 5.17 -2.66 -4.50
CA THR A 39 4.45 -1.39 -4.51
C THR A 39 3.35 -1.45 -3.45
N PHE A 40 2.95 -0.30 -2.92
CA PHE A 40 1.82 -0.21 -2.00
C PHE A 40 0.63 0.38 -2.75
N ILE A 41 -0.52 -0.28 -2.64
CA ILE A 41 -1.70 0.00 -3.45
C ILE A 41 -2.86 0.37 -2.53
N ASP A 42 -3.53 1.47 -2.87
CA ASP A 42 -4.85 1.76 -2.35
C ASP A 42 -5.93 1.31 -3.34
N GLY A 43 -6.98 0.72 -2.80
CA GLY A 43 -8.09 0.18 -3.56
C GLY A 43 -9.38 0.95 -3.32
N THR A 44 -10.13 1.23 -4.38
CA THR A 44 -11.48 1.82 -4.25
C THR A 44 -12.55 1.04 -4.99
N TYR A 45 -13.77 1.08 -4.45
CA TYR A 45 -14.97 0.55 -5.08
C TYR A 45 -16.17 1.43 -4.76
N LYS A 46 -16.98 1.76 -5.78
CA LYS A 46 -18.15 2.66 -5.66
C LYS A 46 -17.84 3.91 -4.82
N GLU A 47 -16.73 4.56 -5.15
CA GLU A 47 -16.26 5.80 -4.53
C GLU A 47 -15.85 5.73 -3.06
N LYS A 48 -15.65 4.52 -2.54
CA LYS A 48 -15.15 4.29 -1.19
C LYS A 48 -13.79 3.61 -1.23
N VAL A 49 -12.91 4.01 -0.32
CA VAL A 49 -11.68 3.26 -0.02
C VAL A 49 -12.09 1.90 0.52
N ALA A 50 -11.59 0.85 -0.14
CA ALA A 50 -11.96 -0.54 0.11
C ALA A 50 -10.81 -1.33 0.76
N PHE A 51 -9.56 -1.04 0.38
CA PHE A 51 -8.38 -1.73 0.91
C PHE A 51 -7.10 -0.91 0.78
N MET A 52 -6.10 -1.34 1.54
CA MET A 52 -4.70 -0.93 1.48
C MET A 52 -3.87 -2.22 1.41
N GLU A 53 -3.02 -2.41 0.41
CA GLU A 53 -2.28 -3.66 0.24
C GLU A 53 -0.81 -3.46 -0.20
N PRO A 54 0.14 -4.20 0.39
CA PRO A 54 1.46 -4.37 -0.20
C PRO A 54 1.41 -5.47 -1.28
N MET A 55 1.71 -5.12 -2.52
CA MET A 55 1.91 -6.09 -3.60
C MET A 55 3.42 -6.30 -3.79
N ILE A 56 3.89 -7.53 -3.65
CA ILE A 56 5.33 -7.86 -3.59
C ILE A 56 5.62 -9.10 -4.42
N THR A 57 6.70 -9.07 -5.20
CA THR A 57 7.16 -10.23 -5.97
C THR A 57 7.80 -11.30 -5.08
N LEU A 58 7.66 -12.56 -5.47
CA LEU A 58 8.30 -13.68 -4.77
C LEU A 58 9.83 -13.58 -4.80
N ASP A 59 10.41 -13.11 -5.91
CA ASP A 59 11.86 -12.98 -6.06
C ASP A 59 12.43 -11.92 -5.11
N TYR A 60 11.75 -10.79 -4.94
CA TYR A 60 12.12 -9.80 -3.93
C TYR A 60 12.05 -10.37 -2.51
N ILE A 61 11.02 -11.14 -2.18
CA ILE A 61 10.93 -11.78 -0.86
C ILE A 61 12.10 -12.76 -0.66
N LYS A 62 12.39 -13.61 -1.65
CA LYS A 62 13.47 -14.61 -1.59
C LYS A 62 14.87 -14.01 -1.47
N SER A 63 15.06 -12.75 -1.87
CA SER A 63 16.33 -12.03 -1.65
C SER A 63 16.60 -11.71 -0.17
N LYS A 64 15.65 -12.04 0.73
CA LYS A 64 15.72 -11.78 2.18
C LYS A 64 15.98 -10.30 2.49
N PRO A 65 15.12 -9.40 2.00
CA PRO A 65 15.30 -7.96 2.20
C PRO A 65 15.21 -7.63 3.69
N SER A 66 15.62 -6.41 4.02
CA SER A 66 15.33 -5.77 5.31
C SER A 66 14.86 -4.35 5.00
N HIS A 67 13.63 -4.26 4.51
CA HIS A 67 13.06 -3.04 3.95
C HIS A 67 11.92 -2.49 4.81
N LEU A 68 11.88 -1.17 4.94
CA LEU A 68 10.82 -0.43 5.61
C LEU A 68 10.40 0.70 4.66
N ASP A 69 9.13 0.74 4.31
CA ASP A 69 8.54 1.79 3.49
C ASP A 69 7.51 2.57 4.32
N GLU A 70 7.44 3.87 4.06
CA GLU A 70 6.37 4.73 4.57
C GLU A 70 5.11 4.51 3.73
N ILE A 71 3.97 4.39 4.40
CA ILE A 71 2.64 4.39 3.77
C ILE A 71 2.14 5.84 3.82
N PRO A 72 2.02 6.52 2.68
CA PRO A 72 1.42 7.85 2.67
C PRO A 72 -0.05 7.72 3.08
N LEU A 73 -0.48 8.59 3.99
CA LEU A 73 -1.87 8.63 4.44
C LEU A 73 -2.62 9.79 3.78
N PRO A 74 -3.92 9.64 3.51
CA PRO A 74 -4.73 10.76 3.04
C PRO A 74 -4.90 11.80 4.15
N THR A 75 -5.31 13.02 3.77
CA THR A 75 -5.61 14.09 4.72
C THR A 75 -7.00 13.96 5.34
N HIS A 76 -7.90 13.20 4.72
CA HIS A 76 -9.25 12.93 5.17
C HIS A 76 -9.54 11.43 5.18
N PHE A 77 -10.47 10.99 6.01
CA PHE A 77 -10.82 9.57 6.17
C PHE A 77 -12.34 9.37 6.08
N GLN A 78 -12.77 8.28 5.44
CA GLN A 78 -14.20 7.92 5.33
C GLN A 78 -14.69 7.09 6.52
N VAL A 79 -13.78 6.40 7.20
CA VAL A 79 -14.06 5.49 8.31
C VAL A 79 -13.07 5.83 9.41
N TYR A 80 -13.54 5.92 10.64
CA TYR A 80 -12.64 6.11 11.77
C TYR A 80 -11.96 4.79 12.12
N GLY A 81 -10.72 4.83 12.57
CA GLY A 81 -10.01 3.59 12.89
C GLY A 81 -8.50 3.79 12.98
N PHE A 82 -7.80 2.68 13.18
CA PHE A 82 -6.35 2.66 13.19
C PHE A 82 -5.82 2.44 11.78
N TYR A 83 -5.04 3.39 11.28
CA TYR A 83 -4.40 3.33 9.97
C TYR A 83 -2.88 3.17 10.12
N PRO A 84 -2.25 2.24 9.39
CA PRO A 84 -0.80 2.05 9.43
C PRO A 84 -0.10 3.16 8.65
N SER A 85 1.04 3.65 9.15
CA SER A 85 1.87 4.60 8.42
C SER A 85 3.16 3.97 7.87
N LYS A 86 3.42 2.69 8.15
CA LYS A 86 4.59 1.98 7.64
C LYS A 86 4.28 0.54 7.26
N TYR A 87 5.04 0.01 6.31
CA TYR A 87 5.10 -1.42 6.05
C TYR A 87 6.53 -1.93 6.01
N ARG A 88 6.75 -3.14 6.54
CA ARG A 88 8.05 -3.81 6.59
C ARG A 88 8.02 -5.10 5.81
N VAL A 89 9.08 -5.34 5.04
CA VAL A 89 9.37 -6.64 4.41
C VAL A 89 10.76 -7.07 4.89
N SER A 90 10.81 -8.12 5.71
CA SER A 90 12.07 -8.57 6.31
C SER A 90 12.16 -10.08 6.41
N TYR A 91 13.37 -10.63 6.44
CA TYR A 91 13.60 -12.05 6.77
C TYR A 91 14.14 -12.20 8.20
N ASN A 92 13.53 -13.09 8.99
CA ASN A 92 14.02 -13.47 10.30
C ASN A 92 14.88 -14.75 10.17
N PRO A 93 16.21 -14.68 10.37
CA PRO A 93 17.08 -15.84 10.20
C PRO A 93 16.98 -16.87 11.33
N SER A 94 16.64 -16.47 12.56
CA SER A 94 16.54 -17.41 13.69
C SER A 94 15.28 -18.28 13.57
N ARG A 95 14.17 -17.69 13.13
CA ARG A 95 12.90 -18.37 12.92
C ARG A 95 12.72 -18.94 11.51
N LYS A 96 13.57 -18.55 10.56
CA LYS A 96 13.48 -18.88 9.12
C LYS A 96 12.15 -18.46 8.49
N GLU A 97 11.71 -17.24 8.79
CA GLU A 97 10.42 -16.71 8.37
C GLU A 97 10.59 -15.42 7.58
N TYR A 98 9.73 -15.22 6.57
CA TYR A 98 9.53 -13.92 5.94
C TYR A 98 8.44 -13.17 6.69
N LEU A 99 8.72 -11.93 7.06
CA LEU A 99 7.82 -11.05 7.80
C LEU A 99 7.39 -9.92 6.87
N ILE A 100 6.08 -9.83 6.61
CA ILE A 100 5.43 -8.72 5.92
C ILE A 100 4.45 -8.12 6.91
N MET A 101 4.69 -6.89 7.35
CA MET A 101 3.97 -6.29 8.48
C MET A 101 3.55 -4.87 8.16
N LEU A 102 2.32 -4.51 8.54
CA LEU A 102 1.88 -3.13 8.68
C LEU A 102 2.17 -2.68 10.11
N THR A 103 2.73 -1.49 10.29
CA THR A 103 3.15 -0.99 11.61
C THR A 103 2.79 0.49 11.79
N ASP A 104 3.07 1.00 12.99
CA ASP A 104 2.93 2.43 13.33
C ASP A 104 1.48 2.93 13.20
N PHE A 105 0.53 2.11 13.65
CA PHE A 105 -0.88 2.44 13.57
C PHE A 105 -1.23 3.67 14.41
N SER A 106 -1.94 4.61 13.79
CA SER A 106 -2.50 5.78 14.47
C SER A 106 -4.01 5.89 14.23
N PHE A 107 -4.73 6.28 15.27
CA PHE A 107 -6.18 6.47 15.17
C PHE A 107 -6.49 7.73 14.34
N LYS A 108 -7.44 7.60 13.40
CA LYS A 108 -7.94 8.68 12.56
C LYS A 108 -9.44 8.78 12.69
N MET A 109 -9.94 10.00 12.79
CA MET A 109 -11.37 10.29 12.74
C MET A 109 -11.84 10.35 11.29
N ALA A 110 -13.04 9.85 11.05
CA ALA A 110 -13.72 10.09 9.77
C ALA A 110 -14.14 11.56 9.66
N ASP A 111 -14.28 12.04 8.43
CA ASP A 111 -15.02 13.27 8.16
C ASP A 111 -16.48 13.14 8.67
N GLU A 112 -17.05 14.26 9.09
CA GLU A 112 -18.48 14.40 9.42
C GLU A 112 -19.38 14.29 8.18
#